data_AF-A0A1F5L8B4-F1
#
_entry.id   AF-A0A1F5L8B4-F1
#
_cell.length_a   1.000
_cell.length_b   1.000
_cell.length_c   1.000
_cell.angle_alpha   90.00
_cell.angle_beta   90.00
_cell.angle_gamma   90.00
#
_symmetry.space_group_name_H-M   'P 1'
#
loop_
_entity.id
_entity.type
_entity.pdbx_description
1 polymer ?
#
loop_
_entity_poly.entity_id
_entity_poly.type
_entity_poly.pdbx_seq_one_letter_code
_entity_poly.pdbx_strand_id
1 'polypeptide(L)'
;MAKTLTPKKVTKPSSAQGTPSKATKPKDINIDKDLLFLWSCLKAADVQFDFPAVAQGLGIKTNAARMRYMRLKSKIEAMDNEVQKGTAKTELEDNGQPESESHEQRKVKEELEDDEAAQL
;
A
#
# COMPACT_ATOMS: atom_id res chain seq x y z
N MET A 1 -14.89 40.83 -65.83
CA MET A 1 -14.21 40.88 -64.52
C MET A 1 -15.22 40.49 -63.44
N ALA A 2 -15.20 39.24 -62.98
CA ALA A 2 -16.14 38.73 -61.98
C ALA A 2 -15.47 38.71 -60.60
N LYS A 3 -16.08 39.37 -59.61
CA LYS A 3 -15.66 39.34 -58.20
C LYS A 3 -16.50 38.28 -57.48
N THR A 4 -15.87 37.22 -57.00
CA THR A 4 -16.49 36.22 -56.12
C THR A 4 -16.21 36.58 -54.65
N LEU A 5 -17.27 36.80 -53.89
CA LEU A 5 -17.27 37.00 -52.43
C LEU A 5 -17.35 35.63 -51.74
N THR A 6 -16.37 35.32 -50.89
CA THR A 6 -16.35 34.12 -50.04
C THR A 6 -17.10 34.35 -48.72
N PRO A 7 -17.92 33.40 -48.23
CA PRO A 7 -18.61 33.54 -46.95
C PRO A 7 -17.70 33.25 -45.73
N LYS A 8 -18.04 33.97 -44.65
CA LYS A 8 -17.37 34.07 -43.35
C LYS A 8 -17.31 32.73 -42.59
N LYS A 9 -16.14 32.51 -41.97
CA LYS A 9 -15.87 31.49 -40.94
C LYS A 9 -16.76 31.72 -39.72
N VAL A 10 -17.67 30.80 -39.43
CA VAL A 10 -18.47 30.77 -38.20
C VAL A 10 -17.61 30.16 -37.08
N THR A 11 -17.10 31.01 -36.20
CA THR A 11 -16.47 30.61 -34.94
C THR A 11 -17.56 30.31 -33.92
N LYS A 12 -17.71 29.06 -33.50
CA LYS A 12 -18.58 28.68 -32.37
C LYS A 12 -17.98 29.22 -31.06
N PRO A 13 -18.75 29.89 -30.19
CA PRO A 13 -18.38 30.08 -28.81
C PRO A 13 -18.84 28.85 -28.01
N SER A 14 -17.92 28.10 -27.42
CA SER A 14 -18.29 27.13 -26.37
C SER A 14 -17.52 27.46 -25.12
N SER A 15 -18.18 28.25 -24.27
CA SER A 15 -17.85 28.34 -22.87
C SER A 15 -18.18 27.00 -22.20
N ALA A 16 -17.19 26.40 -21.58
CA ALA A 16 -17.38 25.42 -20.52
C ALA A 16 -16.14 25.46 -19.62
N GLN A 17 -16.01 26.58 -18.92
CA GLN A 17 -15.08 26.73 -17.81
C GLN A 17 -15.59 25.80 -16.70
N GLY A 18 -15.04 24.57 -16.66
CA GLY A 18 -15.37 23.57 -15.67
C GLY A 18 -15.07 24.10 -14.27
N THR A 19 -16.09 24.16 -13.43
CA THR A 19 -15.94 24.40 -12.00
C THR A 19 -15.21 23.18 -11.39
N PRO A 20 -14.17 23.37 -10.56
CA PRO A 20 -13.63 22.27 -9.79
C PRO A 20 -14.65 21.93 -8.71
N SER A 21 -15.52 20.95 -9.00
CA SER A 21 -16.35 20.33 -7.97
C SER A 21 -15.42 19.75 -6.92
N LYS A 22 -15.30 20.45 -5.80
CA LYS A 22 -14.60 20.03 -4.60
C LYS A 22 -15.27 18.73 -4.15
N ALA A 23 -14.68 17.59 -4.54
CA ALA A 23 -15.16 16.28 -4.17
C ALA A 23 -15.08 16.15 -2.66
N THR A 24 -16.23 16.25 -2.00
CA THR A 24 -16.41 15.91 -0.59
C THR A 24 -16.12 14.42 -0.46
N LYS A 25 -14.95 14.06 0.06
CA LYS A 25 -14.64 12.66 0.34
C LYS A 25 -15.64 12.14 1.38
N PRO A 26 -16.38 11.06 1.11
CA PRO A 26 -17.07 10.35 2.18
C PRO A 26 -15.99 9.87 3.16
N LYS A 27 -16.17 10.16 4.46
CA LYS A 27 -15.31 9.63 5.51
C LYS A 27 -15.74 8.20 5.81
N ASP A 28 -15.23 7.27 5.03
CA ASP A 28 -15.38 5.82 5.22
C ASP A 28 -14.35 5.29 6.23
N ILE A 29 -14.44 5.72 7.49
CA ILE A 29 -13.44 5.40 8.53
C ILE A 29 -13.37 3.89 8.84
N ASN A 30 -14.41 3.11 8.52
CA ASN A 30 -14.41 1.66 8.72
C ASN A 30 -13.88 0.87 7.52
N ILE A 31 -14.03 1.36 6.29
CA ILE A 31 -13.55 0.66 5.09
C ILE A 31 -12.03 0.48 5.15
N ASP A 32 -11.31 1.44 5.71
CA ASP A 32 -9.85 1.37 5.84
C ASP A 32 -9.38 0.26 6.80
N LYS A 33 -10.13 -0.02 7.89
CA LYS A 33 -9.79 -1.10 8.85
C LYS A 33 -10.06 -2.48 8.28
N ASP A 34 -11.23 -2.67 7.68
CA ASP A 34 -11.60 -3.94 7.06
C ASP A 34 -10.68 -4.28 5.88
N LEU A 35 -10.26 -3.25 5.14
CA LEU A 35 -9.30 -3.39 4.05
C LEU A 35 -7.90 -3.78 4.53
N LEU A 36 -7.42 -3.20 5.64
CA LEU A 36 -6.15 -3.59 6.27
C LEU A 36 -6.19 -5.05 6.75
N PHE A 37 -7.28 -5.46 7.42
CA PHE A 37 -7.45 -6.84 7.87
C PHE A 37 -7.40 -7.82 6.69
N LEU A 38 -8.17 -7.56 5.63
CA LEU A 38 -8.16 -8.39 4.43
C LEU A 38 -6.76 -8.45 3.80
N TRP A 39 -6.04 -7.32 3.77
CA TRP A 39 -4.68 -7.28 3.26
C TRP A 39 -3.69 -8.12 4.07
N SER A 40 -3.81 -8.11 5.41
CA SER A 40 -3.01 -8.97 6.29
C SER A 40 -3.28 -10.46 6.01
N CYS A 41 -4.54 -10.86 5.83
CA CYS A 41 -4.88 -12.24 5.46
C CYS A 41 -4.25 -12.64 4.12
N LEU A 42 -4.29 -11.75 3.12
CA LEU A 42 -3.70 -12.00 1.81
C LEU A 42 -2.18 -12.15 1.86
N LYS A 43 -1.49 -11.34 2.67
CA LYS A 43 -0.03 -11.47 2.88
C LYS A 43 0.34 -12.78 3.56
N ALA A 44 -0.44 -13.20 4.55
CA ALA A 44 -0.20 -14.47 5.25
C ALA A 44 -0.44 -15.70 4.35
N ALA A 45 -1.38 -15.59 3.40
CA ALA A 45 -1.73 -16.67 2.48
C ALA A 45 -0.85 -16.74 1.21
N ASP A 46 0.07 -15.77 1.00
CA ASP A 46 0.97 -15.66 -0.16
C ASP A 46 0.30 -15.87 -1.54
N VAL A 47 -0.89 -15.29 -1.70
CA VAL A 47 -1.73 -15.51 -2.90
C VAL A 47 -1.29 -14.61 -4.07
N GLN A 48 -1.18 -15.21 -5.25
CA GLN A 48 -0.98 -14.50 -6.52
C GLN A 48 -2.32 -14.17 -7.19
N PHE A 49 -2.40 -12.99 -7.83
CA PHE A 49 -3.62 -12.52 -8.48
C PHE A 49 -3.64 -12.80 -10.00
N ASP A 50 -4.70 -13.44 -10.49
CA ASP A 50 -5.00 -13.55 -11.92
C ASP A 50 -5.66 -12.26 -12.43
N PHE A 51 -4.84 -11.31 -12.88
CA PHE A 51 -5.33 -10.05 -13.43
C PHE A 51 -6.17 -10.20 -14.72
N PRO A 52 -5.87 -11.11 -15.66
CA PRO A 52 -6.79 -11.43 -16.76
C PRO A 52 -8.21 -11.78 -16.31
N ALA A 53 -8.37 -12.70 -15.35
CA ALA A 53 -9.70 -13.09 -14.87
C ALA A 53 -10.43 -11.93 -14.18
N VAL A 54 -9.72 -11.17 -13.34
CA VAL A 54 -10.25 -9.96 -12.69
C VAL A 54 -10.68 -8.93 -13.73
N ALA A 55 -9.88 -8.72 -14.76
CA ALA A 55 -10.17 -7.78 -15.84
C ALA A 55 -11.43 -8.16 -16.62
N GLN A 56 -11.63 -9.46 -16.89
CA GLN A 56 -12.85 -9.98 -17.51
C GLN A 56 -14.08 -9.74 -16.63
N GLY A 57 -14.00 -10.08 -15.33
CA GLY A 57 -15.12 -9.88 -14.39
C GLY A 57 -15.52 -8.42 -14.21
N LEU A 58 -14.57 -7.48 -14.34
CA LEU A 58 -14.79 -6.04 -14.22
C LEU A 58 -15.05 -5.33 -15.57
N GLY A 59 -14.95 -6.04 -16.70
CA GLY A 59 -15.08 -5.45 -18.02
C GLY A 59 -14.01 -4.40 -18.34
N ILE A 60 -12.79 -4.54 -17.81
CA ILE A 60 -11.68 -3.61 -18.02
C ILE A 60 -10.49 -4.30 -18.72
N LYS A 61 -9.51 -3.52 -19.18
CA LYS A 61 -8.26 -4.08 -19.71
C LYS A 61 -7.38 -4.64 -18.58
N THR A 62 -6.64 -5.71 -18.84
CA THR A 62 -5.71 -6.32 -17.87
C THR A 62 -4.71 -5.33 -17.29
N ASN A 63 -4.16 -4.43 -18.11
CA ASN A 63 -3.27 -3.38 -17.64
C ASN A 63 -3.98 -2.41 -16.67
N ALA A 64 -5.24 -2.06 -16.95
CA ALA A 64 -6.03 -1.23 -16.05
C ALA A 64 -6.28 -1.93 -14.69
N ALA A 65 -6.53 -3.25 -14.69
CA ALA A 65 -6.64 -4.03 -13.46
C ALA A 65 -5.34 -4.02 -12.65
N ARG A 66 -4.19 -4.26 -13.30
CA ARG A 66 -2.86 -4.18 -12.67
C ARG A 66 -2.61 -2.79 -12.07
N MET A 67 -2.88 -1.72 -12.82
CA MET A 67 -2.70 -0.34 -12.36
C MET A 67 -3.60 0.00 -11.17
N ARG A 68 -4.86 -0.47 -11.17
CA ARG A 68 -5.77 -0.32 -10.02
C ARG A 68 -5.23 -1.04 -8.80
N TYR A 69 -4.77 -2.28 -8.97
CA TYR A 69 -4.17 -3.06 -7.89
C TYR A 69 -2.91 -2.39 -7.33
N MET A 70 -1.96 -1.95 -8.17
CA MET A 70 -0.76 -1.24 -7.71
C MET A 70 -1.09 0.02 -6.91
N ARG A 71 -2.04 0.84 -7.41
CA ARG A 71 -2.48 2.03 -6.69
C ARG A 71 -3.13 1.70 -5.35
N LEU A 72 -3.92 0.64 -5.29
CA LEU A 72 -4.57 0.20 -4.05
C LEU A 72 -3.53 -0.36 -3.07
N LYS A 73 -2.63 -1.22 -3.54
CA LYS A 73 -1.54 -1.80 -2.77
C LYS A 73 -0.68 -0.72 -2.11
N SER A 74 -0.22 0.28 -2.86
CA SER A 74 0.59 1.36 -2.30
C SER A 74 -0.16 2.18 -1.23
N LYS A 75 -1.47 2.36 -1.37
CA LYS A 75 -2.28 3.03 -0.34
C LYS A 75 -2.39 2.18 0.92
N ILE A 76 -2.66 0.89 0.77
CA ILE A 76 -2.77 -0.02 1.91
C ILE A 76 -1.43 -0.14 2.62
N GLU A 77 -0.32 -0.26 1.90
CA GLU A 77 1.03 -0.29 2.48
C GLU A 77 1.35 1.01 3.24
N ALA A 78 0.95 2.17 2.73
CA ALA A 78 1.12 3.43 3.46
C ALA A 78 0.32 3.42 4.78
N MET A 79 -0.93 2.96 4.75
CA MET A 79 -1.78 2.86 5.95
C MET A 79 -1.25 1.82 6.96
N ASP A 80 -0.77 0.67 6.48
CA ASP A 80 -0.18 -0.40 7.31
C ASP A 80 1.06 0.12 8.06
N ASN A 81 1.92 0.88 7.38
CA ASN A 81 3.08 1.53 8.01
C ASN A 81 2.68 2.58 9.05
N GLU A 82 1.63 3.38 8.80
CA GLU A 82 1.13 4.36 9.77
C GLU A 82 0.57 3.68 11.03
N VAL A 83 -0.16 2.58 10.87
CA VAL A 83 -0.69 1.78 11.99
C VAL A 83 0.45 1.20 12.83
N GLN A 84 1.44 0.57 12.20
CA GLN A 84 2.59 0.00 12.91
C GLN A 84 3.41 1.06 13.67
N LYS A 85 3.53 2.26 13.10
CA LYS A 85 4.22 3.39 13.77
C LYS A 85 3.39 3.99 14.92
N GLY A 86 2.07 3.93 14.83
CA GLY A 86 1.15 4.39 15.87
C GLY A 86 1.10 3.45 17.09
N THR A 87 1.16 2.14 16.87
CA THR A 87 1.18 1.14 17.96
C THR A 87 2.47 1.13 18.77
N ALA A 88 3.59 1.59 18.21
CA ALA A 88 4.86 1.71 18.92
C ALA A 88 4.95 2.92 19.89
N LYS A 89 3.89 3.74 20.02
CA LYS A 89 3.89 4.98 20.83
C LYS A 89 2.94 4.97 22.03
N THR A 90 2.30 3.86 22.36
CA THR A 90 1.31 3.78 23.47
C THR A 90 1.69 2.78 24.56
N GLU A 91 2.98 2.51 24.75
CA GLU A 91 3.47 1.79 25.93
C GLU A 91 4.72 2.51 26.46
N LEU A 92 4.50 3.59 27.22
CA LEU A 92 5.46 4.18 28.18
C LEU A 92 4.77 5.38 28.84
N GLU A 93 3.85 5.10 29.76
CA GLU A 93 3.53 5.93 30.93
C GLU A 93 2.46 5.19 31.77
N ASP A 94 2.86 4.07 32.35
CA ASP A 94 2.27 3.63 33.63
C ASP A 94 3.41 3.44 34.63
N ASN A 95 3.28 4.17 35.72
CA ASN A 95 4.28 4.35 36.76
C ASN A 95 4.21 3.16 37.73
N GLY A 96 5.03 2.14 37.49
CA GLY A 96 5.15 0.97 38.34
C GLY A 96 6.57 0.44 38.37
N GLN A 97 7.35 0.93 39.35
CA GLN A 97 8.45 0.28 40.07
C GLN A 97 9.04 -1.02 39.46
N PRO A 98 10.34 -1.06 39.07
CA PRO A 98 10.96 -2.29 38.59
C PRO A 98 11.40 -3.15 39.78
N GLU A 99 10.68 -4.25 40.02
CA GLU A 99 11.21 -5.38 40.78
C GLU A 99 11.55 -6.55 39.85
N SER A 100 12.77 -7.03 40.01
CA SER A 100 13.28 -8.39 39.79
C SER A 100 13.45 -8.98 38.38
N GLU A 101 14.71 -9.37 38.18
CA GLU A 101 15.18 -10.69 37.70
C GLU A 101 15.30 -10.99 36.19
N SER A 102 16.57 -10.94 35.77
CA SER A 102 17.33 -12.08 35.25
C SER A 102 16.73 -12.87 34.08
N HIS A 103 17.29 -12.67 32.89
CA HIS A 103 17.48 -13.79 31.97
C HIS A 103 18.80 -13.71 31.21
N GLU A 104 19.75 -14.47 31.78
CA GLU A 104 20.84 -15.23 31.18
C GLU A 104 21.01 -15.14 29.64
N GLN A 105 22.08 -14.48 29.22
CA GLN A 105 22.55 -14.46 27.84
C GLN A 105 23.35 -15.75 27.55
N ARG A 106 22.74 -16.70 26.83
CA ARG A 106 23.49 -17.78 26.16
C ARG A 106 24.24 -17.18 24.97
N LYS A 107 25.52 -16.91 25.18
CA LYS A 107 26.49 -16.61 24.12
C LYS A 107 27.21 -17.92 23.77
N VAL A 108 26.75 -18.61 22.72
CA VAL A 108 27.52 -19.71 22.13
C VAL A 108 28.63 -19.06 21.31
N LYS A 109 29.84 -19.08 21.87
CA LYS A 109 31.07 -18.67 21.20
C LYS A 109 31.57 -19.88 20.42
N GLU A 110 31.45 -19.78 19.10
CA GLU A 110 32.11 -20.64 18.13
C GLU A 110 33.55 -20.12 17.96
N GLU A 111 34.51 -20.88 18.47
CA GLU A 111 35.93 -20.86 18.09
C GLU A 111 36.31 -22.35 18.02
N LEU A 112 36.65 -22.92 16.85
CA LEU A 112 37.99 -22.94 16.23
C LEU A 112 39.08 -23.28 17.27
N GLU A 113 40.03 -24.19 17.10
CA GLU A 113 40.45 -25.15 16.08
C GLU A 113 41.55 -25.97 16.82
N ASP A 114 42.25 -26.85 16.12
CA ASP A 114 43.58 -27.37 16.48
C ASP A 114 43.70 -28.55 17.47
N ASP A 115 43.86 -29.71 16.83
CA ASP A 115 45.05 -30.55 16.90
C ASP A 115 45.27 -31.60 18.02
N GLU A 116 45.84 -32.68 17.49
CA GLU A 116 46.78 -33.60 18.13
C GLU A 116 46.27 -34.84 18.89
N ALA A 117 46.43 -35.96 18.19
CA ALA A 117 47.08 -37.19 18.65
C ALA A 117 46.52 -37.92 19.89
N ALA A 118 46.03 -39.14 19.66
CA ALA A 118 46.92 -40.30 19.69
C ALA A 118 46.19 -41.58 19.27
N GLN A 119 46.86 -42.35 18.43
CA GLN A 119 46.53 -43.72 18.04
C GLN A 119 46.84 -44.68 19.19
N LEU A 120 45.96 -45.67 19.42
CA LEU A 120 46.25 -47.11 19.51
C LEU A 120 45.01 -47.88 19.99
#